data_AF-A0A8J2HT59-F1
#
_entry.id   AF-A0A8J2HT59-F1
#
_cell.length_a   1.000
_cell.length_b   1.000
_cell.length_c   1.000
_cell.angle_alpha   90.00
_cell.angle_beta   90.00
_cell.angle_gamma   90.00
#
_symmetry.space_group_name_H-M   'P 1'
#
loop_
_entity.id
_entity.type
_entity.pdbx_description
1 polymer ?
#
loop_
_entity_poly.entity_id
_entity_poly.type
_entity_poly.pdbx_seq_one_letter_code
_entity_poly.pdbx_strand_id
1 'polypeptide(L)'
;MLGQYKFKIVYTLGKDNGRADALSRRHDIAGTKEIINTAILKVNKDGLLGPAKTLNNLMMTIAHEVPEELQEAIIAQHHDDPVHGHPGIARTIELIKRNYEFPGIKDKIASFIAKCADC
;
A
#
# COMPACT_ATOMS: atom_id res chain seq x y z
N MET A 1 33.69 33.63 -18.11
CA MET A 1 32.64 34.59 -18.55
C MET A 1 31.84 33.94 -19.67
N LEU A 2 30.51 33.95 -19.58
CA LEU A 2 29.58 33.26 -20.50
C LEU A 2 29.62 33.73 -21.97
N GLY A 3 30.39 34.77 -22.30
CA GLY A 3 30.47 35.35 -23.66
C GLY A 3 31.27 34.55 -24.69
N GLN A 4 31.86 33.40 -24.32
CA GLN A 4 32.62 32.54 -25.25
C GLN A 4 31.75 31.48 -25.96
N TYR A 5 30.48 31.35 -25.57
CA TYR A 5 29.58 30.34 -26.13
C TYR A 5 28.55 30.97 -27.06
N LYS A 6 28.39 30.42 -28.26
CA LYS A 6 27.29 30.75 -29.17
C LYS A 6 26.09 29.86 -28.83
N PHE A 7 25.16 30.37 -28.05
CA PHE A 7 23.90 29.69 -27.78
C PHE A 7 22.71 30.51 -28.26
N LYS A 8 21.63 29.81 -28.61
CA LYS A 8 20.35 30.39 -28.99
C LYS A 8 19.31 29.88 -28.02
N ILE A 9 18.66 30.78 -27.29
CA ILE A 9 17.56 30.41 -26.39
C ILE A 9 16.33 30.19 -27.25
N VAL A 10 15.80 28.96 -27.25
CA VAL A 10 14.55 28.61 -27.92
C VAL A 10 13.52 28.31 -26.84
N TYR A 11 12.41 29.05 -26.85
CA TYR A 11 11.30 28.81 -25.95
C TYR A 11 10.54 27.57 -26.40
N THR A 12 10.33 26.62 -25.48
CA THR A 12 9.48 25.46 -25.68
C THR A 12 8.36 25.47 -24.63
N LEU A 13 7.12 25.34 -25.10
CA LEU A 13 5.97 25.24 -24.22
C LEU A 13 6.05 23.93 -23.41
N GLY A 14 5.72 23.96 -22.13
CA GLY A 14 5.88 22.82 -21.23
C GLY A 14 5.18 21.53 -21.68
N LYS A 15 4.05 21.65 -22.40
CA LYS A 15 3.30 20.53 -22.98
C LYS A 15 4.10 19.77 -24.05
N ASP A 16 4.95 20.48 -24.80
CA ASP A 16 5.83 19.91 -25.83
C ASP A 16 7.20 19.52 -25.27
N ASN A 17 7.46 19.83 -23.99
CA ASN A 17 8.71 19.53 -23.30
C ASN A 17 8.63 18.17 -22.58
N GLY A 18 8.31 17.11 -23.32
CA GLY A 18 8.08 15.76 -22.78
C GLY A 18 9.29 15.13 -22.06
N ARG A 19 10.48 15.72 -22.19
CA ARG A 19 11.73 15.30 -21.51
C ARG A 19 12.28 16.39 -20.57
N ALA A 20 11.40 17.23 -20.02
CA ALA A 20 11.77 18.26 -19.07
C ALA A 20 12.34 17.67 -17.77
N ASP A 21 11.87 16.50 -17.37
CA ASP A 21 12.21 15.90 -16.08
C ASP A 21 13.64 15.32 -16.07
N ALA A 22 14.28 15.34 -14.89
CA ALA A 22 15.68 14.97 -14.70
C ALA A 22 15.93 13.47 -14.89
N LEU A 23 14.92 12.62 -14.74
CA LEU A 23 15.01 11.17 -14.88
C LEU A 23 14.86 10.74 -16.35
N SER A 24 14.08 11.45 -17.17
CA SER A 24 13.98 11.20 -18.62
C SER A 24 15.28 11.44 -19.41
N ARG A 25 16.30 12.04 -18.77
CA ARG A 25 17.62 12.32 -19.37
C ARG A 25 18.67 11.26 -19.08
N ARG A 26 18.37 10.31 -18.20
CA ARG A 26 19.27 9.22 -17.85
C ARG A 26 19.26 8.15 -18.94
N HIS A 27 20.43 7.91 -19.53
CA HIS A 27 20.57 6.97 -20.65
C HIS A 27 20.45 5.51 -20.19
N ASP A 28 20.71 5.23 -18.91
CA ASP A 28 20.53 3.95 -18.24
C ASP A 28 19.06 3.55 -18.03
N ILE A 29 18.13 4.50 -18.11
CA ILE A 29 16.68 4.28 -17.91
C ILE A 29 15.93 4.16 -19.25
N ALA A 30 16.61 4.35 -20.39
CA ALA A 30 16.03 4.34 -21.74
C ALA A 30 15.68 2.92 -22.26
N GLY A 31 15.33 2.00 -21.37
CA GLY A 31 14.72 0.72 -21.73
C GLY A 31 13.21 0.90 -21.86
N THR A 32 12.62 0.41 -22.94
CA THR A 32 11.16 0.30 -23.13
C THR A 32 10.55 -0.61 -22.06
N LYS A 33 10.34 -0.07 -20.86
CA LYS A 33 9.36 -0.65 -19.94
C LYS A 33 8.04 -0.01 -20.29
N GLU A 34 7.10 -0.84 -20.74
CA GLU A 34 5.70 -0.47 -20.89
C GLU A 34 5.32 0.38 -19.67
N ILE A 35 5.00 1.65 -19.92
CA ILE A 35 4.53 2.52 -18.85
C ILE A 35 3.16 1.95 -18.49
N ILE A 36 3.12 1.14 -17.44
CA ILE A 36 1.88 0.65 -16.88
C ILE A 36 1.18 1.90 -16.37
N ASN A 37 0.28 2.46 -17.18
CA ASN A 37 -0.45 3.70 -16.89
C ASN A 37 -1.58 3.44 -15.88
N THR A 38 -1.25 2.65 -14.86
CA THR A 38 -2.12 2.29 -13.76
C THR A 38 -1.63 3.11 -12.59
N ALA A 39 -2.37 4.17 -12.28
CA ALA A 39 -2.09 4.97 -11.09
C ALA A 39 -1.98 4.03 -9.88
N ILE A 40 -0.87 4.10 -9.15
CA ILE A 40 -0.61 3.27 -7.96
C ILE A 40 -1.59 3.67 -6.84
N LEU A 41 -1.93 4.96 -6.77
CA LEU A 41 -2.80 5.53 -5.77
C LEU A 41 -4.05 6.12 -6.44
N LYS A 42 -5.22 5.82 -5.88
CA LYS A 42 -6.52 6.36 -6.27
C LYS A 42 -7.17 7.04 -5.07
N VAL A 43 -7.80 8.18 -5.30
CA VAL A 43 -8.56 8.89 -4.27
C VAL A 43 -9.82 8.09 -3.95
N ASN A 44 -9.97 7.72 -2.67
CA ASN A 44 -11.15 7.05 -2.14
C ASN A 44 -12.30 8.06 -1.94
N LYS A 45 -13.50 7.55 -1.68
CA LYS A 45 -14.69 8.38 -1.41
C LYS A 45 -14.49 9.33 -0.21
N ASP A 46 -13.59 8.96 0.69
CA ASP A 46 -13.21 9.73 1.88
C ASP A 46 -12.14 10.82 1.59
N GLY A 47 -11.77 11.03 0.32
CA GLY A 47 -10.75 12.00 -0.09
C GLY A 47 -9.30 11.57 0.18
N LEU A 48 -9.09 10.44 0.85
CA LEU A 48 -7.77 9.88 1.11
C LEU A 48 -7.23 9.11 -0.10
N LEU A 49 -5.92 9.16 -0.31
CA LEU A 49 -5.22 8.35 -1.31
C LEU A 49 -5.13 6.91 -0.81
N GLY A 50 -5.74 5.97 -1.52
CA GLY A 50 -5.62 4.53 -1.28
C GLY A 50 -5.01 3.80 -2.48
N PRO A 51 -4.58 2.54 -2.32
CA PRO A 51 -4.04 1.75 -3.42
C PRO A 51 -5.11 1.54 -4.50
N ALA A 52 -4.70 1.56 -5.77
CA ALA A 52 -5.60 1.26 -6.88
C ALA A 52 -6.05 -0.22 -6.84
N LYS A 53 -7.29 -0.48 -7.27
CA LYS A 53 -7.91 -1.82 -7.26
C LYS A 53 -7.06 -2.90 -7.97
N THR A 54 -6.32 -2.52 -9.00
CA THR A 54 -5.36 -3.36 -9.72
C THR A 54 -4.18 -3.80 -8.86
N LEU A 55 -3.76 -2.99 -7.88
CA LEU A 55 -2.77 -3.37 -6.88
C LEU A 55 -3.37 -4.21 -5.75
N ASN A 56 -4.65 -4.02 -5.39
CA ASN A 56 -5.31 -4.94 -4.46
C ASN A 56 -5.25 -6.40 -4.95
N ASN A 57 -5.38 -6.63 -6.26
CA ASN A 57 -5.26 -7.97 -6.84
C ASN A 57 -3.82 -8.51 -6.85
N LEU A 58 -2.81 -7.65 -6.94
CA LEU A 58 -1.39 -8.05 -6.86
C LEU A 58 -0.94 -8.26 -5.41
N MET A 59 -1.56 -7.54 -4.48
CA MET A 59 -1.42 -7.66 -3.02
C MET A 59 -2.41 -8.69 -2.44
N MET A 60 -3.03 -9.51 -3.29
CA MET A 60 -3.75 -10.71 -2.86
C MET A 60 -2.73 -11.85 -2.68
N THR A 61 -1.68 -11.61 -1.91
CA THR A 61 -0.82 -12.70 -1.45
C THR A 61 -1.58 -13.47 -0.39
N ILE A 62 -2.14 -14.58 -0.88
CA ILE A 62 -2.49 -15.79 -0.16
C ILE A 62 -3.70 -15.63 0.76
N ALA A 63 -4.90 -15.79 0.19
CA ALA A 63 -5.97 -16.50 0.90
C ALA A 63 -5.50 -17.97 1.10
N HIS A 64 -4.46 -18.17 1.90
CA HIS A 64 -4.14 -19.48 2.44
C HIS A 64 -5.10 -19.64 3.60
N GLU A 65 -5.76 -20.78 3.67
CA GLU A 65 -6.27 -21.26 4.95
C GLU A 65 -5.16 -21.08 5.98
N VAL A 66 -5.35 -20.12 6.88
CA VAL A 66 -4.40 -19.86 7.95
C VAL A 66 -4.39 -21.12 8.80
N PRO A 67 -3.26 -21.85 8.89
CA PRO A 67 -3.20 -23.04 9.72
C PRO A 67 -3.52 -22.64 11.16
N GLU A 68 -4.20 -23.53 11.89
CA GLU A 68 -4.76 -23.21 13.21
C GLU A 68 -3.72 -22.66 14.20
N GLU A 69 -2.48 -23.13 14.08
CA GLU A 69 -1.31 -22.68 14.86
C GLU A 69 -0.95 -21.19 14.67
N LEU A 70 -1.21 -20.61 13.50
CA LEU A 70 -0.88 -19.21 13.20
C LEU A 70 -2.03 -18.25 13.52
N GLN A 71 -3.25 -18.76 13.70
CA GLN A 71 -4.41 -17.92 13.93
C GLN A 71 -4.29 -17.13 15.24
N GLU A 72 -3.83 -17.75 16.32
CA GLU A 72 -3.64 -17.07 17.61
C GLU A 72 -2.53 -16.03 17.55
N ALA A 73 -1.42 -16.32 16.85
CA ALA A 73 -0.30 -15.38 16.69
C ALA A 73 -0.71 -14.12 15.90
N ILE A 74 -1.53 -14.29 14.87
CA ILE A 74 -2.07 -13.16 14.08
C ILE A 74 -3.01 -12.30 14.94
N ILE A 75 -3.90 -12.95 15.71
CA ILE A 75 -4.81 -12.21 16.60
C ILE A 75 -4.00 -11.44 17.65
N ALA A 76 -2.98 -12.07 18.25
CA ALA A 76 -2.09 -11.43 19.21
C ALA A 76 -1.38 -10.23 18.60
N GLN A 77 -0.79 -10.37 17.41
CA GLN A 77 -0.07 -9.27 16.74
C GLN A 77 -0.97 -8.05 16.46
N HIS A 78 -2.22 -8.28 16.05
CA HIS A 78 -3.15 -7.18 15.77
C HIS A 78 -3.82 -6.61 17.03
N HIS A 79 -3.84 -7.35 18.13
CA HIS A 79 -4.40 -6.93 19.40
C HIS A 79 -3.38 -6.22 20.30
N ASP A 80 -2.14 -6.72 20.33
CA ASP A 80 -1.05 -6.18 21.14
C ASP A 80 -0.24 -5.11 20.39
N ASP A 81 -0.76 -4.59 19.27
CA ASP A 81 -0.03 -3.63 18.44
C ASP A 81 0.26 -2.35 19.26
N PRO A 82 1.55 -2.00 19.47
CA PRO A 82 1.96 -0.93 20.38
C PRO A 82 1.51 0.46 19.90
N VAL A 83 1.06 0.59 18.65
CA VAL A 83 0.54 1.84 18.09
C VAL A 83 -0.98 1.95 18.28
N HIS A 84 -1.71 0.84 18.25
CA HIS A 84 -3.17 0.84 18.24
C HIS A 84 -3.83 0.52 19.58
N GLY A 85 -3.08 -0.07 20.54
CA GLY A 85 -3.50 -0.28 21.92
C GLY A 85 -4.77 -1.13 22.06
N HIS A 86 -4.61 -2.43 22.31
CA HIS A 86 -5.67 -3.37 22.68
C HIS A 86 -7.04 -3.09 22.03
N PRO A 87 -7.14 -3.11 20.69
CA PRO A 87 -8.41 -2.87 20.01
C PRO A 87 -9.43 -3.92 20.44
N GLY A 88 -10.63 -3.44 20.77
CA GLY A 88 -11.77 -4.29 21.11
C GLY A 88 -12.21 -5.18 19.94
N ILE A 89 -13.07 -6.15 20.25
CA ILE A 89 -13.44 -7.27 19.36
C ILE A 89 -13.84 -6.81 17.95
N ALA A 90 -14.72 -5.80 17.83
CA ALA A 90 -15.20 -5.33 16.52
C ALA A 90 -14.07 -4.78 15.64
N ARG A 91 -13.15 -4.00 16.23
CA ARG A 91 -12.05 -3.37 15.50
C ARG A 91 -10.99 -4.40 15.08
N THR A 92 -10.70 -5.36 15.95
CA THR A 92 -9.78 -6.47 15.65
C THR A 92 -10.33 -7.37 14.54
N ILE A 93 -11.65 -7.65 14.53
CA ILE A 93 -12.30 -8.37 13.42
C ILE A 93 -12.14 -7.61 12.10
N GLU A 94 -12.36 -6.29 12.09
CA GLU A 94 -12.22 -5.50 10.86
C GLU A 94 -10.78 -5.45 10.34
N LEU A 95 -9.78 -5.37 11.22
CA LEU A 95 -8.37 -5.36 10.83
C LEU A 95 -7.92 -6.70 10.25
N ILE A 96 -8.29 -7.80 10.91
CA ILE A 96 -7.90 -9.14 10.49
C ILE A 96 -8.62 -9.52 9.19
N LYS A 97 -9.93 -9.23 9.06
CA LYS A 97 -10.71 -9.51 7.84
C LYS A 97 -10.22 -8.79 6.58
N ARG A 98 -9.41 -7.73 6.71
CA ARG A 98 -8.82 -7.05 5.54
C ARG A 98 -7.70 -7.85 4.90
N ASN A 99 -7.03 -8.72 5.67
CA ASN A 99 -5.82 -9.41 5.23
C ASN A 99 -5.91 -10.94 5.35
N TYR A 100 -6.81 -11.49 6.19
CA TYR A 100 -6.90 -12.91 6.50
C TYR A 100 -8.36 -13.39 6.56
N GLU A 101 -8.61 -14.60 6.06
CA GLU A 101 -9.91 -15.29 6.18
C GLU A 101 -9.69 -16.74 6.67
N PHE A 102 -10.42 -17.13 7.71
CA PHE A 102 -10.46 -18.51 8.23
C PHE A 102 -11.83 -18.80 8.91
N PRO A 103 -12.26 -20.07 8.97
CA PRO A 103 -13.57 -20.43 9.55
C PRO A 103 -13.65 -20.04 11.02
N GLY A 104 -14.77 -19.40 11.43
CA GLY A 104 -15.00 -19.03 12.83
C GLY A 104 -14.14 -17.87 13.35
N ILE A 105 -13.66 -16.98 12.47
CA ILE A 105 -12.79 -15.85 12.84
C ILE A 105 -13.31 -15.01 14.01
N LYS A 106 -14.63 -14.79 14.05
CA LYS A 106 -15.28 -13.97 15.09
C LYS A 106 -15.19 -14.63 16.47
N ASP A 107 -15.49 -15.93 16.55
CA ASP A 107 -15.50 -16.70 17.78
C ASP A 107 -14.09 -16.86 18.36
N LYS A 108 -13.09 -17.07 17.49
CA LYS A 108 -11.68 -17.14 17.91
C LYS A 108 -11.16 -15.80 18.44
N ILE A 109 -11.46 -14.69 17.75
CA ILE A 109 -11.07 -13.35 18.21
C ILE A 109 -11.77 -12.99 19.53
N ALA A 110 -13.07 -13.26 19.65
CA ALA A 110 -13.81 -12.99 20.88
C ALA A 110 -13.25 -13.79 22.06
N SER A 111 -12.92 -15.07 21.85
CA SER A 111 -12.31 -15.93 22.88
C SER A 111 -10.91 -15.50 23.28
N PHE A 112 -10.12 -14.96 22.34
CA PHE A 112 -8.77 -14.46 22.61
C PHE A 112 -8.81 -13.16 23.43
N ILE A 113 -9.63 -12.20 23.02
CA ILE A 113 -9.76 -10.90 23.70
C ILE A 113 -10.39 -11.09 25.08
N ALA A 114 -11.35 -12.00 25.25
CA ALA A 114 -11.93 -12.31 26.56
C ALA A 114 -10.93 -12.92 27.56
N LYS A 115 -9.80 -13.45 27.07
CA LYS A 115 -8.70 -13.97 27.91
C LYS A 115 -7.61 -12.93 28.17
N CYS A 116 -7.66 -11.76 27.53
CA CYS A 116 -6.69 -10.70 27.76
C CYS A 116 -6.89 -10.11 29.16
N ALA A 117 -5.81 -9.94 29.92
CA ALA A 117 -5.87 -9.38 31.27
C ALA A 117 -5.93 -7.84 31.30
N ASP A 118 -5.53 -7.19 30.20
CA ASP A 118 -5.44 -5.73 30.05
C ASP A 118 -6.68 -5.09 29.39
N CYS A 119 -7.63 -5.90 28.89
CA CYS A 119 -8.85 -5.45 28.18
C CYS A 119 -10.12 -5.62 29.02
#